data_AF-A0A4Z0LDD2-F1
#
_entry.id   AF-A0A4Z0LDD2-F1
#
_cell.length_a   1.000
_cell.length_b   1.000
_cell.length_c   1.000
_cell.angle_alpha   90.00
_cell.angle_beta   90.00
_cell.angle_gamma   90.00
#
_symmetry.space_group_name_H-M   'P 1'
#
loop_
_entity.id
_entity.type
_entity.pdbx_description
1 polymer ?
#
loop_
_entity_poly.entity_id
_entity_poly.type
_entity_poly.pdbx_seq_one_letter_code
_entity_poly.pdbx_strand_id
1 'polypeptide(L)' 'MPTLKICDECSSEFYKESSQMESLCPECSNIIYGYENCEHEFLNNRCVKCYWNGNSTDYLDTLKSEN' A
#
# COMPACT_ATOMS: atom_id res chain seq x y z
N MET A 1 -14.50 12.56 2.71
CA MET A 1 -14.08 11.77 3.89
C MET A 1 -13.37 10.56 3.31
N PRO A 2 -12.04 10.48 3.40
CA PRO A 2 -11.30 9.37 2.80
C PRO A 2 -11.74 8.05 3.41
N THR A 3 -12.03 7.06 2.56
CA THR A 3 -12.41 5.73 3.03
C THR A 3 -11.15 4.94 3.34
N LEU A 4 -10.98 4.61 4.61
CA LEU A 4 -9.90 3.76 5.08
C LEU A 4 -10.28 2.30 4.87
N LYS A 5 -9.38 1.54 4.25
CA LYS A 5 -9.48 0.11 4.03
C LYS A 5 -8.22 -0.59 4.48
N ILE A 6 -8.34 -1.89 4.74
CA ILE A 6 -7.20 -2.74 5.09
C ILE A 6 -6.81 -3.50 3.83
N CYS A 7 -5.51 -3.49 3.53
CA CYS A 7 -4.96 -4.23 2.41
C CYS A 7 -5.01 -5.72 2.72
N ASP A 8 -5.57 -6.53 1.83
CA ASP A 8 -5.64 -7.99 2.00
C ASP A 8 -4.24 -8.65 2.05
N GLU A 9 -3.21 -8.03 1.45
CA GLU A 9 -1.87 -8.63 1.34
C GLU A 9 -0.93 -8.24 2.48
N CYS A 10 -0.90 -6.96 2.85
CA CYS A 10 -0.03 -6.47 3.92
C CYS A 10 -0.75 -6.22 5.25
N SER A 11 -2.08 -6.42 5.29
CA SER A 11 -2.93 -6.10 6.44
C SER A 11 -2.75 -4.66 6.96
N SER A 12 -2.27 -3.76 6.09
CA SER A 12 -2.04 -2.36 6.42
C SER A 12 -3.24 -1.50 6.05
N GLU A 13 -3.47 -0.48 6.87
CA GLU A 13 -4.47 0.55 6.64
C GLU A 13 -4.05 1.47 5.49
N PHE A 14 -4.93 1.70 4.53
CA PHE A 14 -4.69 2.62 3.41
C PHE A 14 -5.96 3.38 2.98
N TYR A 15 -5.79 4.48 2.27
CA TYR A 15 -6.90 5.21 1.66
C TYR A 15 -7.32 4.55 0.35
N LYS A 16 -8.58 4.11 0.27
CA LYS A 16 -9.20 3.59 -0.96
C LYS A 16 -9.02 4.56 -2.14
N GLU A 17 -9.07 5.86 -1.88
CA GLU A 17 -8.93 6.90 -2.91
C GLU A 17 -7.52 6.96 -3.52
N SER A 18 -6.50 6.48 -2.79
CA SER A 18 -5.11 6.45 -3.25
C SER A 18 -4.75 5.16 -3.99
N SER A 19 -5.65 4.19 -4.05
CA SER A 19 -5.43 2.93 -4.75
C SER A 19 -6.39 2.77 -5.92
N GLN A 20 -5.92 2.14 -7.00
CA GLN A 20 -6.78 1.70 -8.10
C GLN A 20 -7.64 0.49 -7.72
N MET A 21 -7.30 -0.22 -6.64
CA MET A 21 -7.97 -1.46 -6.24
C MET A 21 -8.69 -1.31 -4.90
N GLU A 22 -9.82 -2.00 -4.78
CA GLU A 22 -10.70 -1.86 -3.60
C GLU A 22 -10.19 -2.55 -2.34
N SER A 23 -9.20 -3.43 -2.47
CA SER A 23 -8.69 -4.32 -1.43
C SER A 23 -7.18 -4.27 -1.27
N LEU A 24 -6.47 -3.52 -2.12
CA LEU A 24 -5.01 -3.50 -2.14
C LEU A 24 -4.51 -2.06 -2.00
N CYS A 25 -3.46 -1.87 -1.22
CA CYS A 25 -2.78 -0.58 -1.16
C CYS A 25 -2.00 -0.34 -2.48
N PRO A 26 -1.71 0.93 -2.82
CA PRO A 26 -0.98 1.26 -4.06
C PRO A 26 0.38 0.59 -4.16
N GLU A 27 1.04 0.28 -3.04
CA GLU A 27 2.27 -0.52 -2.98
C GLU A 27 2.04 -1.97 -3.43
N CYS A 28 1.09 -2.68 -2.81
CA CYS A 28 0.83 -4.08 -3.16
C CYS A 28 0.30 -4.20 -4.59
N SER A 29 -0.55 -3.27 -5.02
CA SER A 29 -1.02 -3.21 -6.41
C SER A 29 0.13 -2.96 -7.39
N ASN A 30 1.11 -2.13 -7.04
CA ASN A 30 2.29 -1.93 -7.87
C ASN A 30 3.19 -3.17 -7.90
N ILE A 31 3.46 -3.82 -6.76
CA ILE A 31 4.33 -5.00 -6.69
C ILE A 31 3.72 -6.18 -7.44
N ILE A 32 2.43 -6.46 -7.23
CA ILE A 32 1.75 -7.65 -7.76
C ILE A 32 1.35 -7.45 -9.23
N TYR A 33 0.83 -6.27 -9.58
CA TYR A 33 0.23 -6.01 -10.89
C TYR A 33 0.96 -4.95 -11.74
N GLY A 34 1.94 -4.23 -11.19
CA GLY A 34 2.66 -3.18 -11.90
C GLY A 34 1.91 -1.85 -12.05
N TYR A 35 0.87 -1.59 -11.25
CA TYR A 35 0.14 -0.31 -11.26
C TYR A 35 0.99 0.87 -10.78
N GLU A 36 0.52 2.10 -10.98
CA GLU A 36 1.19 3.29 -10.46
C GLU A 36 1.34 3.23 -8.93
N ASN A 37 2.59 3.28 -8.46
CA ASN A 37 2.90 3.31 -7.04
C ASN A 37 2.62 4.70 -6.46
N CYS A 38 2.26 4.77 -5.19
CA CYS A 38 2.15 6.02 -4.48
C CYS A 38 3.55 6.51 -4.08
N GLU A 39 3.86 7.77 -4.31
CA GLU A 39 5.04 8.39 -3.70
C GLU A 39 4.82 8.52 -2.19
N HIS A 40 5.25 7.50 -1.44
CA HIS A 40 5.04 7.40 -0.01
C HIS A 40 5.73 8.54 0.74
N GLU A 41 4.93 9.50 1.19
CA GLU A 41 5.40 10.61 2.01
C GLU A 41 5.07 10.33 3.49
N PHE A 42 6.06 9.77 4.20
CA PHE A 42 5.89 9.41 5.60
C PHE A 42 5.99 10.62 6.52
N LEU A 43 4.93 10.90 7.26
CA LEU A 43 4.90 11.87 8.35
C LEU A 43 4.38 11.16 9.60
N ASN A 44 5.17 11.13 10.68
CA ASN A 44 4.83 10.41 11.92
C ASN A 44 4.56 8.90 11.74
N ASN A 45 5.39 8.18 10.97
CA ASN A 45 5.26 6.74 10.69
C ASN A 45 4.00 6.34 9.90
N ARG A 46 3.32 7.29 9.25
CA ARG A 46 2.21 7.02 8.33
C ARG A 46 2.37 7.84 7.07
N CYS A 47 2.05 7.26 5.93
CA CYS A 47 2.04 7.99 4.68
C CYS A 47 0.89 9.00 4.68
N VAL A 48 1.15 10.27 4.42
CA VAL A 48 0.07 11.28 4.36
C VAL A 48 -0.83 11.12 3.14
N LYS A 49 -0.29 10.55 2.05
CA LYS A 49 -1.02 10.37 0.78
C LYS A 49 -1.90 9.13 0.77
N CYS A 50 -1.40 7.99 1.25
CA CYS A 50 -2.13 6.73 1.22
C CYS A 50 -2.45 6.16 2.59
N TYR A 51 -2.05 6.80 3.69
CA TYR A 51 -2.22 6.33 5.09
C TYR A 51 -1.51 5.02 5.45
N TRP A 52 -0.78 4.45 4.50
CA TRP A 52 0.03 3.26 4.71
C TRP A 52 1.04 3.48 5.83
N ASN A 53 1.06 2.57 6.79
CA ASN A 53 1.95 2.63 7.96
C ASN A 53 3.32 1.98 7.72
N GLY A 54 3.63 1.59 6.47
CA GLY A 54 4.88 0.89 6.13
C GLY A 54 4.88 -0.59 6.47
N ASN A 55 3.74 -1.17 6.89
CA ASN A 55 3.62 -2.60 7.14
C ASN A 55 3.59 -3.36 5.81
N SER A 56 4.51 -4.31 5.67
CA SER A 56 4.61 -5.30 4.61
C SER A 56 4.69 -6.69 5.23
N THR A 57 4.20 -7.69 4.51
CA THR A 57 4.35 -9.10 4.88
C THR A 57 5.60 -9.68 4.22
N ASP A 58 6.17 -10.73 4.81
CA ASP A 58 7.33 -11.45 4.25
C ASP A 58 7.12 -11.88 2.79
N TYR A 59 5.87 -12.15 2.40
CA TYR A 59 5.49 -12.47 1.03
C TYR A 59 5.76 -11.31 0.06
N LEU A 60 5.33 -10.09 0.42
CA LEU A 60 5.55 -8.90 -0.38
C LEU A 60 7.03 -8.49 -0.40
N ASP A 61 7.75 -8.66 0.71
CA ASP A 61 9.18 -8.38 0.77
C ASP A 61 9.98 -9.35 -0.11
N THR A 62 9.54 -10.62 -0.21
CA THR A 62 10.11 -11.58 -1.16
C THR A 62 9.85 -11.15 -2.61
N LEU A 63 8.62 -10.75 -2.93
CA LEU A 63 8.27 -10.26 -4.28
C LEU A 63 9.03 -8.99 -4.67
N LYS A 64 9.24 -8.07 -3.73
CA LYS A 64 10.07 -6.87 -3.94
C LYS A 64 11.54 -7.21 -4.20
N SER A 65 12.07 -8.24 -3.55
CA SER A 65 13.48 -8.60 -3.66
C SER A 65 13.82 -9.38 -4.95
N GLU A 66 12.83 -9.96 -5.63
CA GLU A 66 13.03 -10.71 -6.88
C GLU A 66 12.92 -9.83 -8.15
N ASN A 67 12.68 -8.52 -8.04
CA ASN A 67 12.50 -7.60 -9.17
C ASN A 67 13.47 -6.40 -9.14
#